data_AF-A0AA88HSC2-F1
#
_entry.id   AF-A0AA88HSC2-F1
#
_cell.length_a   1.000
_cell.length_b   1.000
_cell.length_c   1.000
_cell.angle_alpha   90.00
_cell.angle_beta   90.00
_cell.angle_gamma   90.00
#
_symmetry.space_group_name_H-M   'P 1'
#
loop_
_entity.id
_entity.type
_entity.pdbx_description
1 polymer ?
#
loop_
_entity_poly.entity_id
_entity_poly.type
_entity_poly.pdbx_seq_one_letter_code
_entity_poly.pdbx_strand_id
1 'polypeptide(L)'
;MPRVPRSQMEAHRKDAVEQRAELEESTRQALNKVCGGHSVQKDAAMISIPKATLQGRYNSHKNLSDDQKLSACLSRKHSFVAVFSPNEEAVLAIYLITALNMCNGLTEPEVRKLAYQCALANEKKVPQA
;
A
#
# COMPACT_ATOMS: atom_id res chain seq x y z
N MET A 1 -22.06 -13.28 9.65
CA MET A 1 -21.35 -12.69 8.50
C MET A 1 -20.98 -13.81 7.54
N PRO A 2 -21.53 -13.87 6.31
CA PRO A 2 -21.13 -14.87 5.32
C PRO A 2 -19.65 -14.65 4.93
N ARG A 3 -18.86 -15.74 4.86
CA ARG A 3 -17.45 -15.67 4.48
C ARG A 3 -17.34 -15.52 2.96
N VAL A 4 -16.66 -14.46 2.52
CA VAL A 4 -16.36 -14.24 1.09
C VAL A 4 -15.40 -15.34 0.60
N PRO A 5 -15.70 -16.03 -0.52
CA PRO A 5 -14.81 -17.02 -1.11
C PRO A 5 -13.42 -16.45 -1.43
N ARG A 6 -12.37 -17.25 -1.21
CA ARG A 6 -10.97 -16.83 -1.44
C ARG A 6 -10.70 -16.36 -2.88
N SER A 7 -11.34 -16.99 -3.86
CA SER A 7 -11.29 -16.59 -5.27
C SER A 7 -11.86 -15.19 -5.52
N GLN A 8 -12.94 -14.82 -4.82
CA GLN A 8 -13.52 -13.48 -4.91
C GLN A 8 -12.62 -12.43 -4.24
N MET A 9 -11.97 -12.77 -3.11
CA MET A 9 -11.01 -11.87 -2.47
C MET A 9 -9.76 -11.62 -3.33
N GLU A 10 -9.24 -12.65 -4.00
CA GLU A 10 -8.09 -12.52 -4.89
C GLU A 10 -8.42 -11.69 -6.14
N ALA A 11 -9.62 -11.82 -6.69
CA ALA A 11 -10.11 -10.98 -7.79
C ALA A 11 -10.22 -9.51 -7.36
N HIS A 12 -10.90 -9.21 -6.25
CA HIS A 12 -10.98 -7.85 -5.72
C HIS A 12 -9.61 -7.24 -5.43
N ARG A 13 -8.63 -8.06 -5.00
CA ARG A 13 -7.26 -7.59 -4.79
C ARG A 13 -6.57 -7.22 -6.11
N LYS A 14 -6.76 -7.99 -7.18
CA LYS A 14 -6.22 -7.69 -8.51
C LYS A 14 -6.85 -6.41 -9.07
N ASP A 15 -8.16 -6.28 -9.02
CA ASP A 15 -8.88 -5.09 -9.48
C ASP A 15 -8.39 -3.84 -8.73
N ALA A 16 -8.19 -3.94 -7.41
CA ALA A 16 -7.68 -2.84 -6.60
C ALA A 16 -6.21 -2.48 -6.91
N VAL A 17 -5.39 -3.44 -7.35
CA VAL A 17 -4.00 -3.19 -7.77
C VAL A 17 -3.99 -2.50 -9.13
N GLU A 18 -4.80 -2.97 -10.07
CA GLU A 18 -4.94 -2.39 -11.41
C GLU A 18 -5.47 -0.96 -11.36
N GLN A 19 -6.56 -0.71 -10.62
CA GLN A 19 -7.10 0.64 -10.42
C GLN A 19 -6.09 1.61 -9.79
N ARG A 20 -5.21 1.11 -8.91
CA ARG A 20 -4.14 1.93 -8.32
C ARG A 20 -3.07 2.29 -9.34
N ALA A 21 -2.67 1.33 -10.19
CA ALA A 21 -1.68 1.56 -11.24
C ALA A 21 -2.20 2.57 -12.27
N GLU A 22 -3.45 2.43 -12.72
CA GLU A 22 -4.11 3.35 -13.66
C GLU A 22 -4.21 4.77 -13.09
N LEU A 23 -4.58 4.90 -11.81
CA LEU A 23 -4.65 6.18 -11.12
C LEU A 23 -3.26 6.82 -10.97
N GLU A 24 -2.23 6.01 -10.72
CA GLU A 24 -0.85 6.47 -10.62
C GLU A 24 -0.35 7.04 -11.95
N GLU A 25 -0.60 6.33 -13.05
CA GLU A 25 -0.25 6.76 -14.40
C GLU A 25 -0.99 8.04 -14.80
N SER A 26 -2.30 8.08 -14.56
CA SER A 26 -3.14 9.27 -14.81
C SER A 26 -2.64 10.48 -14.00
N THR A 27 -2.18 10.27 -12.77
CA THR A 27 -1.57 11.32 -11.97
C THR A 27 -0.24 11.80 -12.55
N ARG A 28 0.65 10.89 -12.99
CA ARG A 28 1.93 11.26 -13.64
C ARG A 28 1.68 12.14 -14.85
N GLN A 29 0.73 11.76 -15.70
CA GLN A 29 0.38 12.53 -16.88
C GLN A 29 -0.15 13.93 -16.53
N ALA A 30 -1.04 14.03 -15.53
CA ALA A 30 -1.53 15.32 -15.04
C ALA A 30 -0.41 16.20 -14.46
N LEU A 31 0.55 15.63 -13.73
CA LEU A 31 1.69 16.37 -13.20
C LEU A 31 2.58 16.92 -14.32
N ASN A 32 2.85 16.12 -15.36
CA ASN A 32 3.64 16.57 -16.49
C ASN A 32 2.97 17.73 -17.24
N LYS A 33 1.64 17.67 -17.43
CA LYS A 33 0.86 18.77 -18.01
C LYS A 33 0.94 20.05 -17.17
N VAL A 34 0.79 19.92 -15.84
CA VAL A 34 0.91 21.05 -14.92
C VAL A 34 2.32 21.65 -14.93
N CYS A 35 3.38 20.83 -15.00
CA CYS A 35 4.75 21.32 -15.20
C CYS A 35 4.92 22.09 -16.51
N GLY A 36 4.18 21.71 -17.56
CA GLY A 36 4.10 22.42 -18.83
C GLY A 36 3.21 23.68 -18.81
N GLY A 37 2.71 24.11 -17.65
CA GLY A 37 1.93 25.34 -17.49
C GLY A 37 0.40 25.16 -17.57
N HIS A 38 -0.11 23.93 -17.58
CA HIS A 38 -1.56 23.70 -17.53
C HIS A 38 -2.15 24.03 -16.15
N SER A 39 -3.47 24.25 -16.13
CA SER A 39 -4.19 24.57 -14.89
C SER A 39 -4.37 23.34 -14.00
N VAL A 40 -3.76 23.40 -12.80
CA VAL A 40 -3.91 22.39 -11.74
C VAL A 40 -5.38 22.03 -11.47
N GLN A 41 -6.28 23.01 -11.53
CA GLN A 41 -7.69 22.78 -11.24
C GLN A 41 -8.38 21.95 -12.32
N LYS A 42 -8.07 22.20 -13.59
CA LYS A 42 -8.67 21.47 -14.72
C LYS A 42 -8.15 20.04 -14.76
N ASP A 43 -6.84 19.86 -14.62
CA ASP A 43 -6.23 18.53 -14.67
C ASP A 43 -6.62 17.68 -13.46
N ALA A 44 -6.73 18.26 -12.26
CA ALA A 44 -7.19 17.54 -11.06
C ALA A 44 -8.64 17.06 -11.19
N ALA A 45 -9.53 17.90 -11.74
CA ALA A 45 -10.92 17.55 -11.98
C ALA A 45 -11.05 16.43 -13.04
N MET A 46 -10.23 16.47 -14.09
CA MET A 46 -10.24 15.46 -15.16
C MET A 46 -9.91 14.06 -14.64
N ILE A 47 -8.98 13.94 -13.68
CA ILE A 47 -8.57 12.66 -13.09
C ILE A 47 -9.27 12.37 -11.76
N SER A 48 -10.31 13.14 -11.39
CA SER A 48 -11.09 12.96 -10.17
C SER A 48 -10.27 12.94 -8.87
N ILE A 49 -9.21 13.75 -8.77
CA ILE A 49 -8.45 13.93 -7.51
C ILE A 49 -8.65 15.33 -6.92
N PRO A 50 -8.55 15.48 -5.59
CA PRO A 50 -8.59 16.80 -4.97
C PRO A 50 -7.47 17.71 -5.50
N LYS A 51 -7.80 18.97 -5.78
CA LYS A 51 -6.84 20.00 -6.20
C LYS A 51 -5.62 20.07 -5.27
N ALA A 52 -5.85 20.01 -3.96
CA ALA A 52 -4.79 20.04 -2.95
C ALA A 52 -3.79 18.88 -3.12
N THR A 53 -4.28 17.70 -3.50
CA THR A 53 -3.45 16.51 -3.75
C THR A 53 -2.55 16.71 -4.96
N LEU A 54 -3.09 17.20 -6.08
CA LEU A 54 -2.28 17.47 -7.28
C LEU A 54 -1.27 18.60 -7.02
N GLN A 55 -1.69 19.65 -6.32
CA GLN A 55 -0.82 20.77 -5.96
C GLN A 55 0.34 20.32 -5.05
N GLY A 56 0.06 19.51 -4.03
CA GLY A 56 1.09 18.97 -3.14
C GLY A 56 2.10 18.11 -3.91
N ARG A 57 1.61 17.23 -4.78
CA ARG A 57 2.46 16.41 -5.66
C ARG A 57 3.30 17.28 -6.59
N TYR A 58 2.72 18.29 -7.23
CA TYR A 58 3.45 19.24 -8.08
C TYR A 58 4.57 19.96 -7.32
N ASN A 59 4.28 20.47 -6.11
CA ASN A 59 5.25 21.16 -5.28
C ASN A 59 6.42 20.25 -4.88
N SER A 60 6.17 18.97 -4.63
CA SER A 60 7.23 17.97 -4.39
C SER A 60 8.00 17.64 -5.66
N HIS A 61 7.33 17.59 -6.81
CA HIS A 61 7.90 17.11 -8.07
C HIS A 61 8.73 18.17 -8.82
N LYS A 62 8.41 19.46 -8.66
CA LYS A 62 9.10 20.56 -9.36
C LYS A 62 10.57 20.74 -8.98
N ASN A 63 10.95 20.29 -7.78
CA ASN A 63 12.31 20.44 -7.23
C ASN A 63 13.17 19.17 -7.38
N LEU A 64 12.61 18.08 -7.92
CA LEU A 64 13.34 16.82 -8.12
C LEU A 64 14.16 16.88 -9.41
N SER A 65 15.31 16.19 -9.44
CA SER A 65 16.04 15.92 -10.69
C SER A 65 15.26 14.94 -11.58
N ASP A 66 15.57 14.86 -12.88
CA ASP A 66 14.83 13.98 -13.80
C ASP A 66 14.95 12.49 -13.40
N ASP A 67 16.10 12.07 -12.89
CA ASP A 67 16.31 10.73 -12.32
C ASP A 67 15.42 10.46 -11.08
N GLN A 68 15.21 11.49 -10.26
CA GLN A 68 14.35 11.41 -9.08
C GLN A 68 12.87 11.43 -9.44
N LYS A 69 12.48 12.07 -10.55
CA LYS A 69 11.10 12.07 -11.05
C LYS A 69 10.69 10.70 -11.57
N LEU A 70 11.60 9.99 -12.26
CA LEU A 70 11.36 8.63 -12.74
C LEU A 70 11.17 7.62 -11.59
N SER A 71 11.88 7.83 -10.48
CA SER A 71 11.80 6.98 -9.29
C SER A 71 10.76 7.46 -8.24
N ALA A 72 10.11 8.61 -8.46
CA ALA A 72 9.12 9.15 -7.54
C ALA A 72 7.84 8.28 -7.55
N CYS A 73 7.59 7.61 -6.43
CA CYS A 73 6.32 6.93 -6.18
C CYS A 73 5.25 7.98 -5.86
N LEU A 74 4.22 8.07 -6.71
CA LEU A 74 3.09 8.98 -6.48
C LEU A 74 2.03 8.39 -5.57
N SER A 75 2.15 7.11 -5.20
CA SER A 75 1.28 6.48 -4.22
C SER A 75 1.39 7.19 -2.87
N ARG A 76 0.26 7.33 -2.16
CA ARG A 76 0.28 7.83 -0.78
C ARG A 76 1.18 6.91 0.02
N LYS A 77 2.19 7.48 0.69
CA LYS A 77 2.94 6.80 1.76
C LYS A 77 2.01 6.56 2.95
N HIS A 78 0.97 5.75 2.78
CA HIS A 78 0.40 5.00 3.90
C HIS A 78 1.43 3.92 4.18
N SER A 79 2.51 4.31 4.84
CA SER A 79 3.66 3.47 5.13
C SER A 79 3.28 2.46 6.20
N PHE A 80 2.46 1.49 5.83
CA PHE A 80 2.51 0.19 6.49
C PHE A 80 3.77 -0.47 5.97
N VAL A 81 4.86 -0.30 6.72
CA VAL A 81 6.10 -1.03 6.45
C VAL A 81 5.78 -2.49 6.75
N ALA A 82 5.73 -3.33 5.72
CA ALA A 82 5.61 -4.77 5.89
C ALA A 82 6.87 -5.27 6.59
N VAL A 83 6.70 -5.83 7.79
CA VAL A 83 7.82 -6.36 8.60
C VAL A 83 8.24 -7.74 8.08
N PHE A 84 7.30 -8.49 7.52
CA PHE A 84 7.49 -9.82 6.97
C PHE A 84 7.46 -9.79 5.44
N SER A 85 8.27 -10.65 4.83
CA SER A 85 8.16 -10.95 3.40
C SER A 85 6.90 -11.78 3.12
N PRO A 86 6.40 -11.81 1.87
CA PRO A 86 5.21 -12.61 1.51
C PRO A 86 5.35 -14.09 1.87
N ASN A 87 6.56 -14.64 1.78
CA ASN A 87 6.83 -16.04 2.14
C ASN A 87 6.74 -16.26 3.65
N GLU A 88 7.28 -15.34 4.45
CA GLU A 88 7.20 -15.40 5.92
C GLU A 88 5.74 -15.24 6.40
N GLU A 89 4.97 -14.34 5.79
CA GLU A 89 3.55 -14.20 6.07
C GLU A 89 2.77 -15.48 5.74
N ALA A 90 3.09 -16.14 4.63
CA ALA A 90 2.46 -17.40 4.26
C ALA A 90 2.72 -18.50 5.29
N VAL A 91 3.95 -18.61 5.80
CA VAL A 91 4.32 -19.58 6.85
C VAL A 91 3.59 -19.25 8.15
N LEU A 92 3.57 -17.99 8.56
CA LEU A 92 2.86 -17.56 9.77
C LEU A 92 1.36 -17.83 9.67
N ALA A 93 0.76 -17.60 8.50
CA ALA A 93 -0.64 -17.90 8.25
C ALA A 93 -0.96 -19.39 8.37
N ILE A 94 -0.11 -20.27 7.82
CA ILE A 94 -0.26 -21.73 7.95
C ILE A 94 -0.19 -22.15 9.42
N TYR A 95 0.76 -21.58 10.18
CA TYR A 95 0.89 -21.85 11.60
C TYR A 95 -0.38 -21.45 12.38
N LEU A 96 -0.89 -20.25 12.15
CA LEU A 96 -2.10 -19.74 12.81
C LEU A 96 -3.35 -20.58 12.48
N ILE A 97 -3.50 -21.00 11.22
CA ILE A 97 -4.61 -21.87 10.80
C ILE A 97 -4.50 -23.24 11.48
N THR A 98 -3.29 -23.80 11.56
CA THR A 98 -3.04 -25.07 12.24
C THR A 98 -3.37 -24.97 13.73
N ALA A 99 -2.92 -23.90 14.41
CA ALA A 99 -3.21 -23.65 15.81
C ALA A 99 -4.72 -23.52 16.09
N LEU A 100 -5.45 -22.83 15.19
CA LEU A 100 -6.90 -22.71 15.27
C LEU A 100 -7.61 -24.07 15.22
N ASN A 101 -7.11 -24.99 14.41
CA ASN A 101 -7.70 -26.33 14.27
C ASN A 101 -7.38 -27.27 15.45
N MET A 102 -6.38 -26.94 16.28
CA MET A 102 -5.92 -27.76 17.42
C MET A 102 -6.56 -27.36 18.77
N CYS A 103 -7.77 -26.80 18.74
CA CYS A 103 -8.60 -26.40 19.90
C CYS A 103 -8.15 -25.17 20.72
N ASN A 104 -6.97 -24.59 20.46
CA ASN A 104 -6.50 -23.35 21.10
C ASN A 104 -6.19 -22.28 20.04
N GLY A 105 -7.25 -21.76 19.41
CA GLY A 105 -7.12 -20.62 18.51
C GLY A 105 -6.61 -19.39 19.26
N LEU A 106 -5.62 -18.72 18.68
CA LEU A 106 -5.11 -17.46 19.21
C LEU A 106 -6.12 -16.34 18.92
N THR A 107 -6.41 -15.54 19.94
CA THR A 107 -7.15 -14.29 19.79
C THR A 107 -6.32 -13.26 19.02
N GLU A 108 -6.97 -12.26 18.43
CA GLU A 108 -6.28 -11.22 17.66
C GLU A 108 -5.12 -10.52 18.41
N PRO A 109 -5.23 -10.18 19.72
CA PRO A 109 -4.11 -9.66 20.49
C PRO A 109 -2.95 -10.67 20.63
N GLU A 110 -3.24 -11.96 20.79
CA GLU A 110 -2.24 -13.01 20.92
C GLU A 110 -1.52 -13.28 19.61
N VAL A 111 -2.25 -13.24 18.48
CA VAL A 111 -1.66 -13.30 17.14
C VAL A 111 -0.71 -12.13 16.91
N ARG A 112 -1.09 -10.91 17.29
CA ARG A 112 -0.19 -9.74 17.20
C ARG A 112 1.05 -9.90 18.07
N LYS A 113 0.88 -10.41 19.30
CA LYS A 113 2.00 -10.67 20.22
C LYS A 113 2.96 -11.71 19.66
N LEU A 114 2.43 -12.80 19.10
CA LEU A 114 3.20 -13.85 18.43
C LEU A 114 3.98 -13.26 17.24
N ALA A 115 3.31 -12.50 16.37
CA ALA A 115 3.95 -11.87 15.22
C ALA A 115 5.08 -10.92 15.65
N TYR A 116 4.89 -10.13 16.70
CA TYR A 116 5.93 -9.26 17.25
C TYR A 116 7.12 -10.07 17.80
N GLN A 117 6.86 -11.13 18.56
CA GLN A 117 7.91 -12.00 19.10
C GLN A 117 8.69 -12.71 17.98
N CYS A 118 8.01 -13.19 16.94
CA CYS A 118 8.65 -13.75 15.75
C CYS A 118 9.50 -12.71 15.03
N ALA A 119 9.03 -11.46 14.91
CA ALA A 119 9.80 -10.39 14.29
C ALA A 119 11.08 -10.08 15.10
N LEU A 120 10.98 -10.00 16.43
CA LEU A 120 12.15 -9.81 17.30
C LEU A 120 13.15 -10.97 17.21
N ALA A 121 12.66 -12.22 17.25
CA ALA A 121 13.51 -13.41 17.17
C ALA A 121 14.26 -13.55 15.84
N ASN A 122 13.70 -12.99 14.76
CA ASN A 122 14.32 -12.96 13.43
C ASN A 122 15.02 -11.62 13.14
N GLU A 123 15.32 -10.82 14.17
CA GLU A 123 16.04 -9.54 14.07
C GLU A 123 15.42 -8.55 13.06
N LYS A 124 14.09 -8.61 12.87
CA LYS A 124 13.39 -7.72 11.94
C LYS A 124 13.26 -6.33 12.53
N LYS A 125 13.31 -5.33 11.65
CA LYS A 125 13.12 -3.92 12.02
C LYS A 125 11.65 -3.65 12.33
N VAL A 126 11.28 -3.80 13.60
CA VAL A 126 9.95 -3.46 14.12
C VAL A 126 9.91 -1.98 14.53
N PRO A 127 8.78 -1.26 14.31
CA PRO A 127 8.58 0.05 14.89
C PRO A 127 8.64 -0.04 16.42
N GLN A 128 9.38 0.87 17.06
CA GLN A 128 9.28 1.02 18.52
C GLN A 128 7.91 1.64 18.84
N ALA A 129 7.23 1.05 19.83
CA ALA A 129 5.92 1.49 20.30
C ALA A 129 5.99 2.86 20.99
#